data_AF-A0A953R7L8-F1
#
_entry.id   AF-A0A953R7L8-F1
#
_cell.length_a   1.000
_cell.length_b   1.000
_cell.length_c   1.000
_cell.angle_alpha   90.00
_cell.angle_beta   90.00
_cell.angle_gamma   90.00
#
_symmetry.space_group_name_H-M   'P 1'
#
loop_
_entity.id
_entity.type
_entity.pdbx_description
1 polymer ?
#
loop_
_entity_poly.entity_id
_entity_poly.type
_entity_poly.pdbx_seq_one_letter_code
_entity_poly.pdbx_strand_id
1 'polypeptide(L)'
;MKHFLQENWIKMIKMYNKQGSVLRIETTINNPRRFKVSRRVTRQGKQVKLWAVLRKGIADFRRRPEICVAANRRYLQALSFAVLPVTAHRTLDPVSQPCLRKGRRYRALRPISPEDSQKLLLLQDGRFAIEGIRNRDQQADWPDPASNDPGGKRTAGRITRWLRLLTAHGLLSKIPHTQCYRLTLKGQSVITCALRVRNADMKKLVA
;
A
#
# COMPACT_ATOMS: atom_id res chain seq x y z
N MET A 1 0.06 -8.14 16.51
CA MET A 1 0.96 -7.36 15.64
C MET A 1 0.37 -5.96 15.43
N LYS A 2 1.19 -4.90 15.46
CA LYS A 2 0.75 -3.50 15.31
C LYS A 2 1.59 -2.83 14.23
N HIS A 3 0.95 -2.20 13.25
CA HIS A 3 1.61 -1.45 12.16
C HIS A 3 1.32 0.03 12.32
N PHE A 4 2.34 0.88 12.12
CA PHE A 4 2.28 2.31 12.40
C PHE A 4 2.60 3.14 11.16
N LEU A 5 1.87 4.24 10.96
CA LEU A 5 2.15 5.26 9.95
C LEU A 5 1.93 6.66 10.53
N GLN A 6 3.02 7.35 10.89
CA GLN A 6 3.04 8.74 11.42
C GLN A 6 1.82 9.05 12.31
N GLU A 7 1.82 8.45 13.51
CA GLU A 7 0.80 8.58 14.57
C GLU A 7 -0.48 7.77 14.38
N ASN A 8 -0.83 7.35 13.16
CA ASN A 8 -1.94 6.42 12.93
C ASN A 8 -1.45 4.97 13.01
N TRP A 9 -2.28 4.05 13.49
CA TRP A 9 -1.91 2.64 13.52
C TRP A 9 -3.07 1.72 13.19
N ILE A 10 -2.73 0.52 12.74
CA ILE A 10 -3.65 -0.60 12.61
C ILE A 10 -3.12 -1.72 13.50
N LYS A 11 -4.00 -2.25 14.36
CA LYS A 11 -3.65 -3.30 15.32
C LYS A 11 -4.47 -4.53 15.01
N MET A 12 -3.77 -5.66 14.96
CA MET A 12 -4.37 -6.99 14.93
C MET A 12 -4.42 -7.52 16.36
N ILE A 13 -5.62 -7.79 16.86
CA ILE A 13 -5.89 -8.36 18.18
C ILE A 13 -6.48 -9.75 17.97
N LYS A 14 -5.80 -10.77 18.49
CA LYS A 14 -6.38 -12.12 18.61
C LYS A 14 -7.19 -12.14 19.91
N MET A 15 -8.48 -12.40 19.80
CA MET A 15 -9.34 -12.65 20.97
C MET A 15 -9.63 -14.14 21.03
N TYR A 16 -9.37 -14.74 22.18
CA TYR A 16 -9.79 -16.11 22.46
C TYR A 16 -11.15 -16.02 23.14
N ASN A 17 -12.21 -16.54 22.51
CA ASN A 17 -13.44 -16.83 23.21
C ASN A 17 -13.50 -18.32 23.52
N LYS A 18 -14.36 -18.74 24.46
CA LYS A 18 -14.51 -20.16 24.81
C LYS A 18 -15.00 -21.03 23.64
N GLN A 19 -15.45 -20.43 22.53
CA GLN A 19 -15.93 -21.11 21.32
C GLN A 19 -14.93 -21.05 20.13
N GLY A 20 -13.71 -20.54 20.31
CA GLY A 20 -12.70 -20.44 19.24
C GLY A 20 -11.80 -19.20 19.27
N SER A 21 -10.94 -19.08 18.25
CA SER A 21 -10.09 -17.90 18.04
C SER A 21 -10.75 -16.91 17.09
N VAL A 22 -11.14 -15.74 17.58
CA VAL A 22 -11.69 -14.65 16.75
C VAL A 22 -10.59 -13.63 16.43
N LEU A 23 -10.40 -13.37 15.15
CA LEU A 23 -9.50 -12.33 14.68
C LEU A 23 -10.21 -10.98 14.60
N ARG A 24 -9.77 -10.00 15.40
CA ARG A 24 -10.25 -8.61 15.33
C ARG A 24 -9.16 -7.69 14.82
N ILE A 25 -9.53 -6.82 13.87
CA ILE A 25 -8.63 -5.85 13.26
C ILE A 25 -9.20 -4.46 13.49
N GLU A 26 -8.38 -3.58 14.05
CA GLU A 26 -8.78 -2.25 14.45
C GLU A 26 -7.85 -1.19 13.88
N THR A 27 -8.43 -0.16 13.27
CA THR A 27 -7.69 1.01 12.83
C THR A 27 -7.92 2.15 13.83
N THR A 28 -6.82 2.73 14.32
CA THR A 28 -6.85 3.93 15.16
C THR A 28 -6.29 5.12 14.37
N ILE A 29 -7.10 6.19 14.31
CA ILE A 29 -6.73 7.45 13.66
C ILE A 29 -6.49 8.50 14.75
N ASN A 30 -5.22 8.77 15.07
CA ASN A 30 -4.83 9.84 15.99
C ASN A 30 -4.62 11.17 15.25
N ASN A 31 -4.10 11.09 14.02
CA ASN A 31 -3.88 12.25 13.17
C ASN A 31 -4.87 12.26 11.99
N PRO A 32 -6.09 12.82 12.20
CA PRO A 32 -7.08 12.90 11.14
C PRO A 32 -6.63 13.83 10.02
N ARG A 33 -5.69 14.76 10.26
CA ARG A 33 -5.28 15.76 9.26
C ARG A 33 -4.64 15.13 8.00
N ARG A 34 -4.24 13.86 8.08
CA ARG A 34 -3.70 13.08 6.95
C ARG A 34 -4.76 12.62 5.95
N PHE A 35 -6.03 12.67 6.33
CA PHE A 35 -7.18 12.31 5.50
C PHE A 35 -7.93 13.54 5.02
N LYS A 36 -8.73 13.33 3.96
CA LYS A 36 -9.58 14.38 3.40
C LYS A 36 -11.05 13.98 3.45
N VAL A 37 -11.89 15.00 3.60
CA VAL A 37 -13.34 14.93 3.53
C VAL A 37 -13.83 15.92 2.48
N SER A 38 -14.79 15.50 1.66
CA SER A 38 -15.44 16.40 0.73
C SER A 38 -16.47 17.23 1.49
N ARG A 39 -16.27 18.55 1.55
CA ARG A 39 -17.22 19.47 2.18
C ARG A 39 -17.27 20.80 1.45
N ARG A 40 -18.35 21.56 1.67
CA ARG A 40 -18.43 22.95 1.26
C ARG A 40 -17.54 23.80 2.17
N VAL A 41 -16.76 24.68 1.58
CA VAL A 41 -15.97 25.69 2.31
C VAL A 41 -16.10 27.02 1.59
N THR A 42 -16.01 28.10 2.36
CA THR A 42 -15.92 29.46 1.82
C THR A 42 -14.49 29.71 1.37
N ARG A 43 -14.30 30.05 0.09
CA ARG A 43 -13.01 30.50 -0.46
C ARG A 43 -13.26 31.77 -1.25
N GLN A 44 -12.57 32.86 -0.90
CA GLN A 44 -12.73 34.17 -1.55
C GLN A 44 -14.22 34.60 -1.62
N GLY A 45 -14.95 34.47 -0.50
CA GLY A 45 -16.37 34.82 -0.41
C GLY A 45 -17.35 33.84 -1.08
N LYS A 46 -16.90 32.86 -1.88
CA LYS A 46 -17.78 31.90 -2.58
C LYS A 46 -17.79 30.53 -1.90
N GLN A 47 -18.97 29.89 -1.84
CA GLN A 47 -19.13 28.52 -1.36
C GLN A 47 -18.69 27.53 -2.44
N VAL A 48 -17.63 26.76 -2.18
CA VAL A 48 -17.10 25.75 -3.10
C VAL A 48 -16.98 24.39 -2.41
N LYS A 49 -17.32 23.31 -3.12
CA LYS A 49 -17.14 21.93 -2.62
C LYS A 49 -15.71 21.48 -2.90
N LEU A 50 -14.94 21.17 -1.86
CA LEU A 50 -13.56 20.72 -2.01
C LEU A 50 -13.17 19.63 -1.02
N TRP A 51 -12.09 18.93 -1.36
CA TRP A 51 -11.44 17.95 -0.48
C TRP A 51 -10.61 18.67 0.58
N ALA A 52 -11.22 18.93 1.73
CA ALA A 52 -10.59 19.59 2.87
C ALA A 52 -9.96 18.58 3.82
N VAL A 53 -9.02 19.03 4.64
CA VAL A 53 -8.42 18.24 5.72
C VAL A 53 -9.50 17.83 6.73
N LEU A 54 -9.50 16.56 7.12
CA LEU A 54 -10.40 16.00 8.12
C LEU A 54 -10.08 16.58 9.51
N ARG A 55 -11.09 17.17 10.16
CA ARG A 55 -10.99 17.77 11.50
C ARG A 55 -11.11 16.68 12.58
N LYS A 56 -10.57 16.96 13.77
CA LYS A 56 -10.65 16.06 14.94
C LYS A 56 -12.04 16.10 15.63
N GLY A 57 -12.82 17.16 15.41
CA GLY A 57 -14.14 17.38 16.03
C GLY A 57 -15.30 16.63 15.38
N ILE A 58 -16.51 16.88 15.91
CA ILE A 58 -17.76 16.17 15.56
C ILE A 58 -18.19 16.44 14.11
N ALA A 59 -17.85 17.60 13.56
CA ALA A 59 -18.28 18.02 12.21
C ALA A 59 -17.93 17.02 11.10
N ASP A 60 -16.78 16.33 11.20
CA ASP A 60 -16.37 15.33 10.22
C ASP A 60 -16.44 13.89 10.78
N PHE A 61 -17.19 13.67 11.88
CA PHE A 61 -17.27 12.38 12.57
C PHE A 61 -17.67 11.25 11.64
N ARG A 62 -18.67 11.46 10.77
CA ARG A 62 -19.19 10.45 9.82
C ARG A 62 -18.12 9.90 8.87
N ARG A 63 -17.12 10.70 8.51
CA ARG A 63 -16.07 10.28 7.58
C ARG A 63 -15.02 9.37 8.24
N ARG A 64 -14.84 9.45 9.56
CA ARG A 64 -13.87 8.64 10.31
C ARG A 64 -14.16 7.13 10.25
N PRO A 65 -15.38 6.63 10.56
CA PRO A 65 -15.67 5.20 10.49
C PRO A 65 -15.53 4.67 9.06
N GLU A 66 -15.89 5.43 8.03
CA GLU A 66 -15.68 5.04 6.63
C GLU A 66 -14.19 4.76 6.34
N ILE A 67 -13.30 5.62 6.82
CA ILE A 67 -11.85 5.44 6.66
C ILE A 67 -11.36 4.22 7.44
N CYS A 68 -11.80 4.04 8.69
CA CYS A 68 -11.41 2.89 9.51
C CYS A 68 -11.88 1.57 8.91
N VAL A 69 -13.14 1.49 8.47
CA VAL A 69 -13.71 0.31 7.80
C VAL A 69 -12.95 0.02 6.51
N ALA A 70 -12.67 1.05 5.70
CA ALA A 70 -11.90 0.87 4.47
C ALA A 70 -10.45 0.44 4.72
N ALA A 71 -9.81 0.91 5.80
CA ALA A 71 -8.47 0.47 6.19
C ALA A 71 -8.47 -0.98 6.67
N ASN A 72 -9.41 -1.34 7.57
CA ASN A 72 -9.59 -2.71 8.04
C ASN A 72 -9.86 -3.68 6.90
N ARG A 73 -10.78 -3.35 5.97
CA ARG A 73 -11.06 -4.19 4.79
C ARG A 73 -9.83 -4.40 3.93
N ARG A 74 -9.06 -3.33 3.65
CA ARG A 74 -7.81 -3.44 2.87
C ARG A 74 -6.79 -4.33 3.57
N TYR A 75 -6.66 -4.22 4.88
CA TYR A 75 -5.75 -5.06 5.65
C TYR A 75 -6.21 -6.53 5.70
N LEU A 76 -7.52 -6.78 5.84
CA LEU A 76 -8.08 -8.14 5.74
C LEU A 76 -7.87 -8.74 4.35
N GLN A 77 -8.08 -7.93 3.31
CA GLN A 77 -7.75 -8.33 1.94
C GLN A 77 -6.28 -8.67 1.82
N ALA A 78 -5.38 -7.84 2.40
CA ALA A 78 -3.93 -8.07 2.50
C ALA A 78 -3.60 -9.49 3.01
N LEU A 79 -4.28 -9.91 4.08
CA LEU A 79 -4.11 -11.22 4.70
C LEU A 79 -4.75 -12.37 3.89
N SER A 80 -5.92 -12.13 3.27
CA SER A 80 -6.69 -13.20 2.61
C SER A 80 -6.01 -13.82 1.38
N PHE A 81 -5.17 -13.06 0.66
CA PHE A 81 -4.45 -13.59 -0.52
C PHE A 81 -3.42 -14.67 -0.18
N ALA A 82 -3.14 -14.90 1.11
CA ALA A 82 -2.32 -15.99 1.58
C ALA A 82 -2.84 -17.39 1.21
N VAL A 83 -4.08 -17.52 0.70
CA VAL A 83 -4.85 -18.78 0.65
C VAL A 83 -5.26 -19.21 -0.78
N LEU A 84 -4.99 -18.42 -1.83
CA LEU A 84 -5.46 -18.77 -3.17
C LEU A 84 -4.55 -19.82 -3.87
N PRO A 85 -5.10 -20.94 -4.37
CA PRO A 85 -4.35 -21.94 -5.12
C PRO A 85 -4.14 -21.46 -6.56
N VAL A 86 -3.18 -20.55 -6.76
CA VAL A 86 -2.75 -20.11 -8.09
C VAL A 86 -1.29 -20.48 -8.27
N THR A 87 -0.98 -21.15 -9.38
CA THR A 87 0.39 -21.50 -9.76
C THR A 87 1.24 -20.23 -9.94
N ALA A 88 2.47 -20.26 -9.45
CA ALA A 88 3.34 -19.08 -9.42
C ALA A 88 3.57 -18.45 -10.80
N HIS A 89 3.82 -19.24 -11.84
CA HIS A 89 4.11 -18.75 -13.20
C HIS A 89 2.95 -17.91 -13.76
N ARG A 90 1.69 -18.36 -13.63
CA ARG A 90 0.50 -17.58 -14.05
C ARG A 90 0.41 -16.20 -13.41
N THR A 91 0.96 -16.05 -12.21
CA THR A 91 0.98 -14.77 -11.48
C THR A 91 2.20 -13.92 -11.85
N LEU A 92 3.38 -14.54 -12.03
CA LEU A 92 4.65 -13.84 -12.19
C LEU A 92 5.05 -13.59 -13.66
N ASP A 93 4.67 -14.45 -14.60
CA ASP A 93 5.04 -14.31 -16.01
C ASP A 93 4.50 -13.00 -16.62
N PRO A 94 3.23 -12.60 -16.38
CA PRO A 94 2.70 -11.37 -16.96
C PRO A 94 3.42 -10.10 -16.51
N VAL A 95 3.99 -10.09 -15.31
CA VAL A 95 4.74 -8.95 -14.78
C VAL A 95 6.24 -9.01 -15.12
N SER A 96 6.72 -10.19 -15.51
CA SER A 96 8.11 -10.43 -15.92
C SER A 96 8.35 -10.13 -17.40
N GLN A 97 7.35 -9.59 -18.10
CA GLN A 97 7.47 -9.08 -19.47
C GLN A 97 7.43 -7.55 -19.49
N PRO A 98 8.12 -6.87 -20.44
CA PRO A 98 7.96 -5.44 -20.65
C PRO A 98 6.50 -5.08 -21.01
N CYS A 99 6.03 -3.90 -20.61
CA CYS A 99 4.68 -3.45 -20.94
C CYS A 99 4.67 -2.06 -21.58
N LEU A 100 3.67 -1.81 -22.43
CA LEU A 100 3.40 -0.49 -23.01
C LEU A 100 2.23 0.14 -22.26
N ARG A 101 2.41 1.38 -21.81
CA ARG A 101 1.33 2.14 -21.18
C ARG A 101 1.39 3.60 -21.58
N LYS A 102 0.28 4.12 -22.12
CA LYS A 102 0.17 5.51 -22.62
C LYS A 102 1.33 5.87 -23.56
N GLY A 103 1.62 4.99 -24.52
CA GLY A 103 2.69 5.18 -25.50
C GLY A 103 4.12 5.07 -24.97
N ARG A 104 4.32 4.76 -23.67
CA ARG A 104 5.66 4.59 -23.07
C ARG A 104 5.92 3.13 -22.75
N ARG A 105 7.11 2.65 -23.11
CA ARG A 105 7.58 1.31 -22.75
C ARG A 105 8.16 1.31 -21.35
N TYR A 106 7.76 0.34 -20.55
CA TYR A 106 8.27 0.09 -19.20
C TYR A 106 8.95 -1.27 -19.16
N ARG A 107 10.06 -1.37 -18.40
CA ARG A 107 10.79 -2.63 -18.24
C ARG A 107 9.94 -3.71 -17.57
N ALA A 108 10.31 -4.97 -17.74
CA ALA A 108 9.80 -6.06 -16.91
C ALA A 108 10.12 -5.82 -15.43
N LEU A 109 9.22 -6.26 -14.55
CA LEU A 109 9.55 -6.43 -13.14
C LEU A 109 10.41 -7.68 -12.99
N ARG A 110 11.24 -7.73 -11.95
CA ARG A 110 12.02 -8.91 -11.58
C ARG A 110 11.62 -9.35 -10.17
N PRO A 111 10.40 -9.86 -9.95
CA PRO A 111 9.81 -9.96 -8.62
C PRO A 111 10.62 -10.83 -7.63
N ILE A 112 11.33 -11.82 -8.15
CA ILE A 112 12.17 -12.74 -7.37
C ILE A 112 13.58 -12.20 -7.16
N SER A 113 14.05 -11.20 -7.92
CA SER A 113 15.42 -10.66 -7.78
C SER A 113 15.64 -9.93 -6.44
N PRO A 114 16.87 -9.91 -5.89
CA PRO A 114 17.13 -9.22 -4.62
C PRO A 114 16.74 -7.74 -4.63
N GLU A 115 17.05 -7.06 -5.72
CA GLU A 115 16.81 -5.63 -5.87
C GLU A 115 15.32 -5.24 -5.87
N ASP A 116 14.50 -5.95 -6.64
CA ASP A 116 13.07 -5.63 -6.76
C ASP A 116 12.29 -6.24 -5.57
N SER A 117 12.65 -7.43 -5.07
CA SER A 117 11.96 -8.08 -3.95
C SER A 117 12.03 -7.27 -2.64
N GLN A 118 13.18 -6.67 -2.32
CA GLN A 118 13.31 -5.79 -1.15
C GLN A 118 12.37 -4.57 -1.26
N LYS A 119 12.23 -4.01 -2.47
CA LYS A 119 11.31 -2.89 -2.73
C LYS A 119 9.84 -3.32 -2.68
N LEU A 120 9.53 -4.55 -3.11
CA LEU A 120 8.18 -5.12 -3.01
C LEU A 120 7.81 -5.46 -1.56
N LEU A 121 8.77 -5.88 -0.75
CA LEU A 121 8.57 -6.18 0.68
C LEU A 121 8.07 -4.95 1.44
N LEU A 122 8.61 -3.76 1.15
CA LEU A 122 8.12 -2.52 1.74
C LEU A 122 6.61 -2.32 1.53
N LEU A 123 6.09 -2.73 0.38
CA LEU A 123 4.68 -2.54 0.03
C LEU A 123 3.74 -3.48 0.80
N GLN A 124 4.25 -4.55 1.41
CA GLN A 124 3.47 -5.43 2.29
C GLN A 124 3.26 -4.84 3.69
N ASP A 125 3.93 -3.75 4.05
CA ASP A 125 3.73 -3.16 5.37
C ASP A 125 2.27 -2.68 5.52
N GLY A 126 1.60 -3.25 6.53
CA GLY A 126 0.22 -2.93 6.91
C GLY A 126 -0.03 -1.45 7.15
N ARG A 127 1.03 -0.65 7.41
CA ARG A 127 0.95 0.80 7.51
C ARG A 127 0.31 1.46 6.28
N PHE A 128 0.55 0.90 5.09
CA PHE A 128 0.00 1.42 3.84
C PHE A 128 -1.47 1.04 3.62
N ALA A 129 -2.01 0.08 4.39
CA ALA A 129 -3.43 -0.22 4.40
C ALA A 129 -4.27 0.93 5.00
N ILE A 130 -3.66 1.88 5.71
CA ILE A 130 -4.37 3.02 6.30
C ILE A 130 -4.53 4.15 5.28
N GLU A 131 -3.43 4.73 4.79
CA GLU A 131 -3.47 5.93 3.94
C GLU A 131 -3.18 5.67 2.46
N GLY A 132 -2.58 4.52 2.15
CA GLY A 132 -1.95 4.27 0.86
C GLY A 132 -0.46 4.62 0.86
N ILE A 133 0.18 4.26 -0.25
CA ILE A 133 1.63 4.35 -0.46
C ILE A 133 1.96 5.74 -0.99
N ARG A 134 2.89 6.45 -0.32
CA ARG A 134 3.43 7.74 -0.78
C ARG A 134 4.92 7.64 -1.00
N ASN A 135 5.48 8.54 -1.80
CA ASN A 135 6.92 8.58 -2.02
C ASN A 135 7.67 8.91 -0.72
N ARG A 136 7.32 10.03 -0.08
CA ARG A 136 7.95 10.48 1.17
C ARG A 136 7.91 9.43 2.29
N ASP A 137 6.86 8.62 2.34
CA ASP A 137 6.64 7.60 3.38
C ASP A 137 7.48 6.33 3.10
N GLN A 138 8.14 6.22 1.94
CA GLN A 138 9.06 5.13 1.58
C GLN A 138 10.53 5.55 1.66
N GLN A 139 10.85 6.85 1.68
CA GLN A 139 12.22 7.34 1.60
C GLN A 139 13.10 6.84 2.75
N ALA A 140 12.56 6.81 3.97
CA ALA A 140 13.29 6.38 5.16
C ALA A 140 13.71 4.90 5.11
N ASP A 141 12.88 4.04 4.52
CA ASP A 141 13.09 2.58 4.51
C ASP A 141 13.54 2.08 3.11
N TRP A 142 13.91 2.98 2.22
CA TRP A 142 14.21 2.63 0.84
C TRP A 142 15.53 1.84 0.76
N PRO A 143 15.55 0.61 0.20
CA PRO A 143 16.71 -0.28 0.27
C PRO A 143 17.89 0.16 -0.61
N ASP A 144 17.65 1.04 -1.59
CA ASP A 144 18.67 1.52 -2.54
C ASP A 144 18.66 3.07 -2.60
N PRO A 145 19.05 3.73 -1.49
CA PRO A 145 19.12 5.18 -1.43
C PRO A 145 20.25 5.67 -2.35
N ALA A 146 20.09 6.87 -2.90
CA ALA A 146 21.15 7.45 -3.72
C ALA A 146 22.32 7.89 -2.83
N SER A 147 23.55 7.51 -3.20
CA SER A 147 24.77 7.97 -2.54
C SER A 147 24.90 9.49 -2.64
N ASN A 148 25.36 10.13 -1.55
CA ASN A 148 25.54 11.58 -1.43
C ASN A 148 24.31 12.37 -1.93
N ASP A 149 23.16 12.13 -1.29
CA ASP A 149 21.88 12.77 -1.62
C ASP A 149 21.38 13.64 -0.45
N PRO A 150 22.05 14.77 -0.14
CA PRO A 150 21.59 15.70 0.88
C PRO A 150 20.20 16.23 0.49
N GLY A 151 19.21 15.93 1.32
CA GLY A 151 17.80 16.26 1.08
C GLY A 151 16.98 15.22 0.29
N GLY A 152 17.55 14.05 -0.04
CA GLY A 152 16.78 12.89 -0.50
C GLY A 152 16.13 13.01 -1.90
N LYS A 153 16.54 13.99 -2.72
CA LYS A 153 15.90 14.28 -4.01
C LYS A 153 16.13 13.17 -5.03
N ARG A 154 17.35 12.62 -5.09
CA ARG A 154 17.69 11.53 -6.03
C ARG A 154 16.96 10.25 -5.63
N THR A 155 16.91 9.95 -4.34
CA THR A 155 16.15 8.83 -3.76
C THR A 155 14.66 8.97 -4.05
N ALA A 156 14.08 10.17 -3.88
CA ALA A 156 12.70 10.46 -4.27
C ALA A 156 12.45 10.22 -5.77
N GLY A 157 13.42 10.57 -6.63
CA GLY A 157 13.36 10.28 -8.07
C GLY A 157 13.33 8.76 -8.36
N ARG A 158 14.18 7.98 -7.69
CA ARG A 158 14.19 6.51 -7.78
C ARG A 158 12.85 5.90 -7.37
N ILE A 159 12.31 6.30 -6.22
CA ILE A 159 11.00 5.84 -5.72
C ILE A 159 9.87 6.22 -6.70
N THR A 160 9.91 7.42 -7.28
CA THR A 160 8.90 7.85 -8.26
C THR A 160 8.92 6.97 -9.51
N ARG A 161 10.11 6.63 -10.01
CA ARG A 161 10.26 5.71 -11.15
C ARG A 161 9.74 4.31 -10.81
N TRP A 162 10.04 3.82 -9.61
CA TRP A 162 9.52 2.54 -9.12
C TRP A 162 7.99 2.51 -9.03
N LEU A 163 7.37 3.52 -8.40
CA LEU A 163 5.91 3.62 -8.31
C LEU A 163 5.25 3.71 -9.69
N ARG A 164 5.88 4.40 -10.65
CA ARG A 164 5.40 4.44 -12.05
C ARG A 164 5.50 3.08 -12.73
N LEU A 165 6.59 2.34 -12.52
CA LEU A 165 6.76 0.99 -13.04
C LEU A 165 5.67 0.04 -12.51
N LEU A 166 5.43 0.03 -11.20
CA LEU A 166 4.38 -0.78 -10.58
C LEU A 166 2.99 -0.37 -11.03
N THR A 167 2.75 0.94 -11.16
CA THR A 167 1.50 1.45 -11.71
C THR A 167 1.33 0.95 -13.14
N ALA A 168 2.40 0.96 -13.96
CA ALA A 168 2.35 0.53 -15.36
C ALA A 168 1.93 -0.94 -15.50
N HIS A 169 2.47 -1.81 -14.67
CA HIS A 169 2.12 -3.24 -14.58
C HIS A 169 0.75 -3.53 -13.94
N GLY A 170 0.07 -2.50 -13.43
CA GLY A 170 -1.25 -2.61 -12.81
C GLY A 170 -1.22 -3.11 -11.37
N LEU A 171 -0.04 -3.10 -10.73
CA LEU A 171 0.10 -3.51 -9.33
C LEU A 171 -0.32 -2.40 -8.37
N LEU A 172 -0.15 -1.14 -8.80
CA LEU A 172 -0.61 0.03 -8.08
C LEU A 172 -1.66 0.81 -8.87
N SER A 173 -2.60 1.40 -8.16
CA SER A 173 -3.53 2.40 -8.68
C SER A 173 -3.28 3.75 -8.01
N LYS A 174 -3.21 4.83 -8.80
CA LYS A 174 -3.05 6.18 -8.25
C LYS A 174 -4.40 6.68 -7.74
N ILE A 175 -4.44 7.20 -6.52
CA ILE A 175 -5.64 7.85 -5.98
C ILE A 175 -5.77 9.25 -6.61
N PRO A 176 -6.92 9.59 -7.25
CA PRO A 176 -7.13 10.90 -7.86
C PRO A 176 -6.90 12.06 -6.88
N HIS A 177 -6.41 13.18 -7.39
CA HIS A 177 -6.15 14.41 -6.62
C HIS A 177 -5.24 14.26 -5.40
N THR A 178 -4.43 13.19 -5.36
CA THR A 178 -3.42 12.96 -4.33
C THR A 178 -2.12 12.43 -4.94
N GLN A 179 -1.06 12.41 -4.13
CA GLN A 179 0.21 11.75 -4.45
C GLN A 179 0.26 10.30 -3.90
N CYS A 180 -0.90 9.74 -3.52
CA CYS A 180 -0.99 8.43 -2.90
C CYS A 180 -1.33 7.35 -3.94
N TYR A 181 -0.82 6.15 -3.72
CA TYR A 181 -1.09 4.95 -4.49
C TYR A 181 -1.74 3.89 -3.61
N ARG A 182 -2.51 2.99 -4.20
CA ARG A 182 -3.07 1.82 -3.54
C ARG A 182 -2.63 0.56 -4.24
N LEU A 183 -2.39 -0.47 -3.46
CA LEU A 183 -2.15 -1.81 -3.98
C LEU A 183 -3.45 -2.35 -4.58
N THR A 184 -3.37 -2.89 -5.79
CA THR A 184 -4.48 -3.59 -6.43
C THR A 184 -4.51 -5.04 -5.98
N LEU A 185 -5.62 -5.74 -6.20
CA LEU A 185 -5.72 -7.19 -5.93
C LEU A 185 -4.65 -7.98 -6.70
N LYS A 186 -4.42 -7.63 -7.97
CA LYS A 186 -3.31 -8.16 -8.78
C LYS A 186 -1.96 -7.86 -8.14
N GLY A 187 -1.73 -6.61 -7.74
CA GLY A 187 -0.49 -6.19 -7.09
C GLY A 187 -0.18 -7.00 -5.83
N GLN A 188 -1.22 -7.22 -5.02
CA GLN A 188 -1.10 -7.99 -3.81
C GLN A 188 -0.78 -9.46 -4.08
N SER A 189 -1.49 -10.09 -5.01
CA SER A 189 -1.22 -11.46 -5.46
C SER A 189 0.21 -11.63 -5.95
N VAL A 190 0.68 -10.73 -6.81
CA VAL A 190 2.05 -10.75 -7.37
C VAL A 190 3.10 -10.61 -6.28
N ILE A 191 2.94 -9.64 -5.39
CA ILE A 191 3.92 -9.39 -4.32
C ILE A 191 3.98 -10.57 -3.35
N THR A 192 2.82 -11.06 -2.91
CA THR A 192 2.75 -12.21 -2.00
C THR A 192 3.31 -13.47 -2.65
N CYS A 193 3.00 -13.74 -3.92
CA CYS A 193 3.55 -14.86 -4.67
C CYS A 193 5.07 -14.74 -4.79
N ALA A 194 5.58 -13.60 -5.27
CA ALA A 194 7.01 -13.38 -5.47
C ALA A 194 7.83 -13.55 -4.19
N LEU A 195 7.37 -12.96 -3.08
CA LEU A 195 8.07 -13.06 -1.79
C LEU A 195 8.00 -14.47 -1.20
N ARG A 196 6.86 -15.18 -1.38
CA ARG A 196 6.75 -16.57 -0.94
C ARG A 196 7.65 -17.50 -1.74
N VAL A 197 7.66 -17.38 -3.07
CA VAL A 197 8.54 -18.18 -3.94
C VAL A 197 10.00 -17.93 -3.60
N ARG A 198 10.38 -16.66 -3.40
CA ARG A 198 11.76 -16.30 -3.03
C ARG A 198 12.20 -16.87 -1.67
N ASN A 199 11.28 -16.94 -0.71
CA ASN A 199 11.55 -17.43 0.64
C ASN A 199 11.11 -18.91 0.84
N ALA A 200 10.69 -19.59 -0.23
CA ALA A 200 10.24 -20.97 -0.14
C ALA A 200 11.44 -21.88 0.06
N ASP A 201 11.31 -22.79 1.02
CA ASP A 201 12.24 -23.90 1.16
C ASP A 201 11.92 -24.94 0.08
N MET A 202 12.95 -25.56 -0.50
CA MET A 202 12.81 -26.61 -1.52
C MET A 202 11.90 -27.74 -1.04
N LYS A 203 11.95 -28.08 0.26
CA LYS A 203 11.06 -29.08 0.87
C LYS A 203 9.57 -28.73 0.75
N LYS A 204 9.23 -27.44 0.73
CA LYS A 204 7.84 -26.96 0.59
C LYS A 204 7.37 -26.84 -0.85
N LEU A 205 8.28 -26.98 -1.83
CA LEU A 205 7.96 -26.89 -3.26
C LEU A 205 7.79 -28.25 -3.92
N VAL A 206 8.35 -29.31 -3.32
CA VAL A 206 8.31 -30.68 -3.84
C VAL A 206 7.13 -31.49 -3.27
N ALA A 207 6.56 -31.05 -2.14
CA ALA A 207 5.39 -31.64 -1.51
C ALA A 207 4.08 -31.11 -2.11
#